data_AF-A0A9E3FMU1-F1
#
_entry.id   AF-A0A9E3FMU1-F1
#
_cell.length_a   1.000
_cell.length_b   1.000
_cell.length_c   1.000
_cell.angle_alpha   90.00
_cell.angle_beta   90.00
_cell.angle_gamma   90.00
#
_symmetry.space_group_name_H-M   'P 1'
#
loop_
_entity.id
_entity.type
_entity.pdbx_description
1 polymer ?
#
loop_
_entity_poly.entity_id
_entity_poly.type
_entity_poly.pdbx_seq_one_letter_code
_entity_poly.pdbx_strand_id
1 'polypeptide(L)'
;MFRHITHRLADLSTSLLLLLLLLAAISSPARARDDGIVRVKSAVPMAEAITRIKADIANKGIKFFSEIDQSKLAADAGIKLRPSTLLVFGNPPLGTRFITSNPNAGLDWPVRLLLTQDDNGDVWAVWT
;
A
#
# COMPACT_ATOMS: atom_id res chain seq x y z
N MET A 1 6.43 13.70 61.03
CA MET A 1 6.63 14.42 59.76
C MET A 1 7.07 13.50 58.59
N PHE A 2 6.73 12.19 58.59
CA PHE A 2 7.08 11.26 57.48
C PHE A 2 5.86 10.70 56.73
N ARG A 3 4.68 10.74 57.34
CA ARG A 3 3.44 10.14 56.81
C ARG A 3 2.77 10.95 55.69
N HIS A 4 3.10 12.24 55.53
CA HIS A 4 2.55 13.08 54.45
C HIS A 4 3.31 12.98 53.12
N ILE A 5 4.57 12.52 53.13
CA ILE A 5 5.41 12.40 51.92
C ILE A 5 5.08 11.11 51.15
N THR A 6 4.74 10.03 51.86
CA THR A 6 4.38 8.73 51.29
C THR A 6 3.08 8.75 50.48
N HIS A 7 2.10 9.58 50.88
CA HIS A 7 0.86 9.75 50.12
C HIS A 7 1.08 10.50 48.79
N ARG A 8 1.91 11.56 48.80
CA ARG A 8 2.20 12.36 47.59
C ARG A 8 3.00 11.58 46.53
N LEU A 9 3.85 10.65 46.95
CA LEU A 9 4.61 9.77 46.04
C LEU A 9 3.72 8.68 45.41
N ALA A 10 2.74 8.16 46.16
CA ALA A 10 1.76 7.21 45.66
C ALA A 10 0.83 7.88 44.62
N ASP A 11 0.36 9.10 44.89
CA ASP A 11 -0.52 9.84 43.98
C ASP A 11 0.16 10.19 42.64
N LEU A 12 1.47 10.52 42.68
CA LEU A 12 2.26 10.81 41.48
C LEU A 12 2.51 9.55 40.62
N SER A 13 2.77 8.41 41.27
CA SER A 13 2.95 7.11 40.59
C SER A 13 1.67 6.66 39.89
N THR A 14 0.53 6.83 40.56
CA THR A 14 -0.79 6.49 40.02
C THR A 14 -1.15 7.38 38.82
N SER A 15 -0.85 8.68 38.91
CA SER A 15 -1.07 9.64 37.83
C SER A 15 -0.19 9.35 36.60
N LEU A 16 1.05 8.95 36.81
CA LEU A 16 1.97 8.58 35.72
C LEU A 16 1.55 7.26 35.04
N LEU A 17 1.09 6.27 35.81
CA LEU A 17 0.53 5.03 35.25
C LEU A 17 -0.74 5.30 34.44
N LEU A 18 -1.64 6.15 34.93
CA LEU A 18 -2.85 6.55 34.22
C LEU A 18 -2.52 7.30 32.91
N LEU A 19 -1.53 8.18 32.93
CA LEU A 19 -1.06 8.89 31.73
C LEU A 19 -0.44 7.95 30.69
N LEU A 20 0.36 6.98 31.13
CA LEU A 20 0.95 5.94 30.26
C LEU A 20 -0.13 5.03 29.65
N LEU A 21 -1.15 4.66 30.43
CA LEU A 21 -2.31 3.90 29.95
C LEU A 21 -3.16 4.70 28.95
N LEU A 22 -3.34 6.00 29.16
CA LEU A 22 -4.02 6.88 28.20
C LEU A 22 -3.25 7.01 26.89
N LEU A 23 -1.92 7.10 26.92
CA LEU A 23 -1.09 7.21 25.72
C LEU A 23 -1.11 5.92 24.88
N ALA A 24 -1.21 4.75 25.52
CA ALA A 24 -1.31 3.47 24.82
C ALA A 24 -2.65 3.30 24.08
N ALA A 25 -3.74 3.92 24.57
CA ALA A 25 -5.09 3.79 24.00
C ALA A 25 -5.31 4.60 22.70
N ILE A 26 -4.39 5.51 22.34
CA ILE A 26 -4.48 6.33 21.13
C ILE A 26 -3.96 5.59 19.89
N SER A 27 -3.30 4.44 20.08
CA SER A 27 -2.80 3.61 18.99
C SER A 27 -3.93 2.77 18.39
N SER A 28 -4.82 3.40 17.63
CA SER A 28 -5.78 2.64 16.81
C SER A 28 -5.00 1.86 15.75
N PRO A 29 -5.06 0.52 15.72
CA PRO A 29 -4.54 -0.21 14.56
C PRO A 29 -5.31 0.27 13.34
N ALA A 30 -4.60 0.67 12.29
CA ALA A 30 -5.21 1.00 11.01
C ALA A 30 -6.02 -0.23 10.57
N ARG A 31 -7.35 -0.13 10.65
CA ARG A 31 -8.25 -1.16 10.14
C ARG A 31 -7.92 -1.33 8.66
N ALA A 32 -7.55 -2.56 8.27
CA ALA A 32 -7.58 -2.94 6.86
C ALA A 32 -8.99 -2.62 6.36
N ARG A 33 -9.10 -1.80 5.32
CA ARG A 33 -10.40 -1.58 4.68
C ARG A 33 -10.80 -2.90 4.05
N ASP A 34 -12.00 -3.38 4.35
CA ASP A 34 -12.59 -4.54 3.69
C ASP A 34 -13.18 -4.10 2.34
N ASP A 35 -12.35 -3.45 1.51
CA ASP A 35 -12.70 -2.93 0.19
C ASP A 35 -12.18 -3.82 -0.94
N GLY A 36 -11.61 -4.99 -0.61
CA GLY A 36 -10.99 -5.89 -1.56
C GLY A 36 -9.71 -5.34 -2.20
N ILE A 37 -9.13 -4.24 -1.68
CA ILE A 37 -7.94 -3.60 -2.23
C ILE A 37 -6.76 -3.74 -1.27
N VAL A 38 -5.75 -4.49 -1.68
CA VAL A 38 -4.50 -4.63 -0.97
C VAL A 38 -3.60 -3.42 -1.25
N ARG A 39 -3.00 -2.86 -0.20
CA ARG A 39 -2.08 -1.71 -0.28
C ARG A 39 -0.83 -2.01 0.53
N VAL A 40 0.33 -1.92 -0.10
CA VAL A 40 1.63 -2.11 0.53
C VAL A 40 2.50 -0.89 0.29
N LYS A 41 2.99 -0.28 1.37
CA LYS A 41 3.92 0.85 1.29
C LYS A 41 5.25 0.36 0.72
N SER A 42 5.75 1.04 -0.30
CA SER A 42 7.07 0.80 -0.87
C SER A 42 8.16 1.32 0.06
N ALA A 43 9.23 0.54 0.22
CA ALA A 43 10.44 0.96 0.94
C ALA A 43 11.39 1.81 0.05
N VAL A 44 11.10 1.92 -1.25
CA VAL A 44 11.93 2.61 -2.24
C VAL A 44 11.11 3.60 -3.07
N PRO A 45 11.74 4.60 -3.70
CA PRO A 45 11.05 5.53 -4.61
C PRO A 45 10.40 4.82 -5.80
N MET A 46 9.41 5.48 -6.41
CA MET A 46 8.56 4.87 -7.46
C MET A 46 9.35 4.32 -8.65
N ALA A 47 10.30 5.10 -9.20
CA ALA A 47 11.09 4.65 -10.35
C ALA A 47 11.92 3.39 -10.05
N GLU A 48 12.45 3.30 -8.83
CA GLU A 48 13.18 2.12 -8.37
C GLU A 48 12.24 0.93 -8.15
N ALA A 49 11.08 1.15 -7.54
CA ALA A 49 10.06 0.12 -7.38
C ALA A 49 9.64 -0.47 -8.74
N ILE A 50 9.35 0.37 -9.73
CA ILE A 50 8.99 -0.05 -11.09
C ILE A 50 10.11 -0.89 -11.71
N THR A 51 11.36 -0.44 -11.60
CA THR A 51 12.53 -1.16 -12.14
C THR A 51 12.68 -2.54 -11.51
N ARG A 52 12.62 -2.63 -10.17
CA ARG A 52 12.73 -3.89 -9.42
C ARG A 52 11.58 -4.84 -9.75
N ILE A 53 10.34 -4.34 -9.81
CA ILE A 53 9.16 -5.16 -10.14
C ILE A 53 9.26 -5.71 -11.57
N LYS A 54 9.67 -4.89 -12.55
CA LYS A 54 9.86 -5.36 -13.94
C LYS A 54 10.96 -6.42 -14.04
N ALA A 55 12.05 -6.26 -13.29
CA ALA A 55 13.10 -7.27 -13.21
C ALA A 55 12.58 -8.58 -12.60
N ASP A 56 11.81 -8.52 -11.51
CA ASP A 56 11.21 -9.71 -10.88
C ASP A 56 10.21 -10.42 -11.80
N ILE A 57 9.39 -9.67 -12.54
CA ILE A 57 8.48 -10.21 -13.56
C ILE A 57 9.27 -10.98 -14.62
N ALA A 58 10.34 -10.38 -15.15
CA ALA A 58 11.18 -10.99 -16.17
C ALA A 58 11.91 -12.24 -15.64
N ASN A 59 12.49 -12.16 -14.44
CA ASN A 59 13.19 -13.28 -13.79
C ASN A 59 12.28 -14.48 -13.52
N LYS A 60 10.98 -14.24 -13.31
CA LYS A 60 9.96 -15.29 -13.13
C LYS A 60 9.38 -15.81 -14.45
N GLY A 61 9.86 -15.33 -15.61
CA GLY A 61 9.34 -15.71 -16.92
C GLY A 61 7.88 -15.26 -17.15
N ILE A 62 7.42 -14.26 -16.41
CA ILE A 62 6.08 -13.70 -16.54
C ILE A 62 6.09 -12.68 -17.68
N LYS A 63 5.04 -12.66 -18.51
CA LYS A 63 4.94 -11.70 -19.61
C LYS A 63 4.60 -10.32 -19.07
N PHE A 64 5.45 -9.34 -19.37
CA PHE A 64 5.12 -7.93 -19.21
C PHE A 64 4.28 -7.46 -20.40
N PHE A 65 3.15 -6.82 -20.15
CA PHE A 65 2.25 -6.31 -21.21
C PHE A 65 2.42 -4.82 -21.42
N SER A 66 2.35 -4.01 -20.35
CA SER A 66 2.44 -2.56 -20.48
C SER A 66 2.84 -1.86 -19.20
N GLU A 67 3.48 -0.71 -19.37
CA GLU A 67 3.67 0.32 -18.36
C GLU A 67 2.85 1.53 -18.78
N ILE A 68 1.95 2.00 -17.93
CA ILE A 68 1.09 3.15 -18.23
C ILE A 68 1.36 4.22 -17.17
N ASP A 69 2.13 5.25 -17.54
CA ASP A 69 2.33 6.43 -16.73
C ASP A 69 1.08 7.31 -16.79
N GLN A 70 0.20 7.12 -15.82
CA GLN A 70 -1.06 7.85 -15.72
C GLN A 70 -0.83 9.32 -15.36
N SER A 71 0.23 9.62 -14.61
CA SER A 71 0.63 11.01 -14.32
C SER A 71 1.02 11.77 -15.58
N LYS A 72 1.76 11.13 -16.48
CA LYS A 72 2.07 11.70 -17.79
C LYS A 72 0.83 11.90 -18.65
N LEU A 73 -0.05 10.90 -18.73
CA LEU A 73 -1.31 11.02 -19.48
C LEU A 73 -2.18 12.17 -18.95
N ALA A 74 -2.23 12.34 -17.62
CA ALA A 74 -2.92 13.46 -16.99
C ALA A 74 -2.26 14.80 -17.35
N ALA A 75 -0.92 14.89 -17.28
CA ALA A 75 -0.19 16.11 -17.63
C ALA A 75 -0.39 16.52 -19.09
N ASP A 76 -0.38 15.54 -20.02
CA ASP A 76 -0.65 15.77 -21.45
C ASP A 76 -2.08 16.29 -21.68
N ALA A 77 -3.01 16.00 -20.76
CA ALA A 77 -4.39 16.52 -20.75
C ALA A 77 -4.58 17.79 -19.89
N GLY A 78 -3.51 18.39 -19.36
CA GLY A 78 -3.58 19.57 -18.48
C GLY A 78 -4.13 19.29 -17.08
N ILE A 79 -4.19 18.02 -16.66
CA ILE A 79 -4.70 17.58 -15.36
C ILE A 79 -3.50 17.31 -14.43
N LYS A 80 -3.52 17.94 -13.25
CA LYS A 80 -2.54 17.64 -12.21
C LYS A 80 -2.87 16.30 -11.55
N LEU A 81 -1.99 15.33 -11.68
CA LEU A 81 -2.05 14.05 -10.99
C LEU A 81 -0.72 13.81 -10.27
N ARG A 82 -0.78 13.26 -9.06
CA ARG A 82 0.43 12.75 -8.37
C ARG A 82 1.03 11.57 -9.15
N PRO A 83 2.31 11.23 -8.93
CA PRO A 83 2.92 10.06 -9.55
C PRO A 83 2.01 8.83 -9.46
N SER A 84 1.66 8.28 -10.62
CA SER A 84 0.75 7.15 -10.73
C SER A 84 1.11 6.34 -11.98
N THR A 85 1.52 5.10 -11.79
CA THR A 85 1.93 4.20 -12.87
C THR A 85 1.24 2.85 -12.72
N LEU A 86 0.57 2.39 -13.77
CA LEU A 86 -0.05 1.06 -13.82
C LEU A 86 0.87 0.09 -14.55
N LEU A 87 1.28 -0.98 -13.87
CA LEU A 87 2.01 -2.09 -14.46
C LEU A 87 1.03 -3.22 -14.77
N VAL A 88 1.09 -3.73 -16.00
CA VAL A 88 0.21 -4.78 -16.50
C VAL A 88 1.06 -5.95 -16.98
N PHE A 89 0.83 -7.13 -16.43
CA PHE A 89 1.64 -8.33 -16.68
C PHE A 89 0.81 -9.60 -16.43
N GLY A 90 1.32 -10.77 -16.79
CA GLY A 90 0.63 -12.03 -16.54
C GLY A 90 1.28 -13.24 -17.20
N ASN A 91 0.81 -14.43 -16.84
CA ASN A 91 1.25 -15.68 -17.46
C ASN A 91 0.22 -16.09 -18.53
N PRO A 92 0.54 -16.06 -19.84
CA PRO A 92 -0.44 -16.32 -20.89
C PRO A 92 -1.08 -17.72 -20.82
N PRO A 93 -0.34 -18.83 -20.60
CA PRO A 93 -0.97 -20.13 -20.37
C PRO A 93 -2.00 -20.15 -19.24
N LEU A 94 -1.70 -19.54 -18.08
CA LEU A 94 -2.65 -19.47 -16.97
C LEU A 94 -3.84 -18.54 -17.28
N GLY A 95 -3.57 -17.41 -17.94
CA GLY A 95 -4.59 -16.47 -18.39
C GLY A 95 -5.59 -17.10 -19.35
N THR A 96 -5.11 -17.83 -20.35
CA THR A 96 -5.97 -18.54 -21.29
C THR A 96 -6.82 -19.59 -20.57
N ARG A 97 -6.26 -20.33 -19.60
CA ARG A 97 -7.07 -21.27 -18.79
C ARG A 97 -8.18 -20.56 -18.01
N PHE A 98 -7.87 -19.43 -17.40
CA PHE A 98 -8.83 -18.59 -16.68
C PHE A 98 -9.98 -18.15 -17.60
N ILE A 99 -9.65 -17.64 -18.79
CA ILE A 99 -10.62 -17.24 -19.82
C ILE A 99 -11.44 -18.43 -20.33
N THR A 100 -10.83 -19.60 -20.55
CA THR A 100 -11.59 -20.79 -21.02
C THR A 100 -12.54 -21.35 -19.96
N SER A 101 -12.27 -21.12 -18.67
CA SER A 101 -13.15 -21.55 -17.58
C SER A 101 -14.38 -20.64 -17.42
N ASN A 102 -14.23 -19.35 -17.74
CA ASN A 102 -15.28 -18.35 -17.79
C ASN A 102 -14.87 -17.28 -18.79
N PRO A 103 -15.52 -17.15 -19.96
CA PRO A 103 -15.13 -16.17 -20.97
C PRO A 103 -15.11 -14.72 -20.45
N ASN A 104 -15.98 -14.37 -19.50
CA ASN A 104 -16.02 -13.04 -18.91
C ASN A 104 -14.79 -12.72 -18.05
N ALA A 105 -14.02 -13.74 -17.64
CA ALA A 105 -12.77 -13.57 -16.91
C ALA A 105 -11.70 -12.83 -17.74
N GLY A 106 -11.87 -12.74 -19.06
CA GLY A 106 -11.04 -11.90 -19.93
C GLY A 106 -11.18 -10.39 -19.67
N LEU A 107 -12.21 -9.94 -18.95
CA LEU A 107 -12.33 -8.55 -18.49
C LEU A 107 -11.33 -8.24 -17.36
N ASP A 108 -11.02 -9.24 -16.53
CA ASP A 108 -10.17 -9.11 -15.34
C ASP A 108 -8.71 -9.49 -15.61
N TRP A 109 -8.44 -10.26 -16.67
CA TRP A 109 -7.10 -10.63 -17.09
C TRP A 109 -6.60 -9.71 -18.22
N PRO A 110 -5.34 -9.23 -18.20
CA PRO A 110 -4.22 -9.58 -17.31
C PRO A 110 -4.22 -8.86 -15.94
N VAL A 111 -3.28 -9.24 -15.06
CA VAL A 111 -3.18 -8.62 -13.73
C VAL A 111 -2.68 -7.18 -13.81
N ARG A 112 -3.14 -6.37 -12.86
CA ARG A 112 -2.81 -4.94 -12.75
C ARG A 112 -2.19 -4.66 -11.38
N LEU A 113 -1.05 -3.98 -11.37
CA LEU A 113 -0.40 -3.47 -10.17
C LEU A 113 -0.23 -1.97 -10.30
N LEU A 114 -0.90 -1.21 -9.44
CA LEU A 114 -0.81 0.24 -9.42
C LEU A 114 0.30 0.68 -8.45
N LEU A 115 1.23 1.49 -8.94
CA LEU A 115 2.17 2.23 -8.12
C LEU A 115 1.69 3.67 -8.05
N THR A 116 1.33 4.14 -6.85
CA THR A 116 0.75 5.48 -6.65
C THR A 116 1.43 6.20 -5.50
N GLN A 117 1.47 7.53 -5.56
CA GLN A 117 1.96 8.38 -4.48
C GLN A 117 0.81 9.07 -3.75
N ASP A 118 0.82 8.99 -2.41
CA ASP A 118 -0.15 9.68 -1.57
C ASP A 118 0.24 11.14 -1.26
N ASP A 119 -0.57 11.81 -0.45
CA ASP A 119 -0.39 13.21 -0.05
C ASP A 119 0.87 13.44 0.80
N ASN A 120 1.38 12.40 1.47
CA ASN A 120 2.62 12.48 2.27
C ASN A 120 3.87 12.23 1.42
N GLY A 121 3.70 11.93 0.13
CA GLY A 121 4.80 11.55 -0.76
C GLY A 121 5.16 10.06 -0.67
N ASP A 122 4.43 9.27 0.12
CA ASP A 122 4.67 7.83 0.24
C ASP A 122 4.21 7.09 -1.01
N VAL A 123 5.03 6.14 -1.45
CA VAL A 123 4.73 5.29 -2.61
C VAL A 123 4.04 4.01 -2.15
N TRP A 124 2.97 3.62 -2.83
CA TRP A 124 2.17 2.45 -2.53
C TRP A 124 2.05 1.55 -3.75
N ALA A 125 2.23 0.25 -3.54
CA ALA A 125 1.82 -0.80 -4.47
C ALA A 125 0.39 -1.25 -4.11
N VAL A 126 -0.52 -1.21 -5.09
CA VAL A 126 -1.97 -1.39 -4.88
C VAL A 126 -2.53 -2.35 -5.92
N TRP A 127 -3.32 -3.33 -5.48
CA TRP A 127 -4.00 -4.30 -6.34
C TRP A 127 -5.26 -4.85 -5.65
N THR A 128 -6.07 -5.59 -6.41
CA THR A 128 -7.28 -6.31 -5.96
C THR A 128 -7.07 -7.81 -6.02
#